data_AF-A0A813LJJ8-F1
#
_entry.id   AF-A0A813LJJ8-F1
#
_cell.length_a   1.000
_cell.length_b   1.000
_cell.length_c   1.000
_cell.angle_alpha   90.00
_cell.angle_beta   90.00
_cell.angle_gamma   90.00
#
_symmetry.space_group_name_H-M   'P 1'
#
loop_
_entity.id
_entity.type
_entity.pdbx_description
1 polymer ?
#
loop_
_entity_poly.entity_id
_entity_poly.type
_entity_poly.pdbx_seq_one_letter_code
_entity_poly.pdbx_strand_id
1 'polypeptide(L)'
;RVEWTINDFSARTRDVARNQALWSEKFTILGAADVQLEFFPQGRDSTAFPGFCALFLWCPAGVQMKYRLQVGKHFAAPDEDSYDMRMGHGHSNFCMLEAHVNKETDSLLIGLDILEIRVRMEPEPGLRLFNHGPEAAVARE
;
A
#
# COMPACT_ATOMS: atom_id res chain seq x y z
N ARG A 1 -3.83 7.66 -8.27
CA ARG A 1 -3.99 8.05 -6.86
C ARG A 1 -5.06 7.16 -6.24
N VAL A 2 -4.84 6.70 -5.02
CA VAL A 2 -5.79 5.93 -4.21
C VAL A 2 -6.10 6.74 -2.96
N GLU A 3 -7.35 6.72 -2.54
CA GLU A 3 -7.85 7.44 -1.37
C GLU A 3 -8.66 6.50 -0.48
N TRP A 4 -8.40 6.57 0.82
CA TRP A 4 -9.13 5.85 1.85
C TRP A 4 -9.53 6.84 2.94
N THR A 5 -10.83 7.11 3.04
CA THR A 5 -11.37 8.00 4.09
C THR A 5 -11.89 7.16 5.24
N ILE A 6 -11.41 7.46 6.44
CA ILE A 6 -11.93 6.92 7.70
C ILE A 6 -12.97 7.90 8.23
N ASN A 7 -14.25 7.56 8.08
CA ASN A 7 -15.37 8.32 8.66
C ASN A 7 -15.59 7.93 10.12
N ASP A 8 -16.24 8.81 10.88
CA ASP A 8 -16.47 8.66 12.32
C ASP A 8 -15.15 8.41 13.06
N PHE A 9 -14.11 9.16 12.68
CA PHE A 9 -12.73 8.92 13.08
C PHE A 9 -12.59 8.88 14.59
N SER A 10 -13.17 9.87 15.29
CA SER A 10 -13.15 9.94 16.75
C SER A 10 -13.71 8.69 17.43
N ALA A 11 -14.79 8.11 16.89
CA ALA A 11 -15.39 6.89 17.41
C ALA A 11 -14.53 5.66 17.09
N ARG A 12 -14.03 5.56 15.86
CA ARG A 12 -13.20 4.43 15.42
C ARG A 12 -11.86 4.34 16.12
N THR A 13 -11.30 5.47 16.57
CA THR A 13 -10.00 5.50 17.24
C THR A 13 -10.07 5.65 18.75
N ARG A 14 -11.28 5.75 19.34
CA ARG A 14 -11.47 5.97 20.78
C ARG A 14 -10.72 4.94 21.63
N ASP A 15 -10.83 3.67 21.26
CA ASP A 15 -10.28 2.54 22.00
C ASP A 15 -9.13 1.86 21.25
N VAL A 16 -8.62 2.50 20.19
CA VAL A 16 -7.49 1.95 19.41
C VAL A 16 -6.21 2.22 20.19
N ALA A 17 -5.59 1.15 20.67
CA ALA A 17 -4.34 1.24 21.40
C ALA A 17 -3.15 1.49 20.44
N ARG A 18 -2.01 1.89 21.02
CA ARG A 18 -0.73 1.86 20.31
C ARG A 18 -0.44 0.44 19.81
N ASN A 19 0.19 0.33 18.63
CA ASN A 19 0.38 -0.93 17.88
C ASN A 19 -0.88 -1.58 17.31
N GLN A 20 -2.05 -0.96 17.46
CA GLN A 20 -3.25 -1.46 16.81
C GLN A 20 -3.48 -0.70 15.50
N ALA A 21 -3.47 -1.45 14.39
CA ALA A 21 -3.69 -0.91 13.06
C ALA A 21 -5.17 -0.87 12.69
N LEU A 22 -5.53 0.14 11.92
CA LEU A 22 -6.68 0.15 11.03
C LEU A 22 -6.19 -0.21 9.63
N TRP A 23 -6.98 -1.00 8.91
CA TRP A 23 -6.65 -1.46 7.57
C TRP A 23 -7.65 -0.92 6.56
N SER A 24 -7.16 -0.51 5.39
CA SER A 24 -8.04 -0.29 4.26
C SER A 24 -8.60 -1.63 3.78
N GLU A 25 -9.68 -1.57 3.01
CA GLU A 25 -9.99 -2.68 2.10
C GLU A 25 -8.80 -2.93 1.18
N LYS A 26 -8.63 -4.18 0.74
CA LYS A 26 -7.63 -4.49 -0.27
C LYS A 26 -8.06 -3.89 -1.61
N PHE A 27 -7.09 -3.47 -2.41
CA PHE A 27 -7.33 -2.91 -3.73
C PHE A 27 -6.27 -3.37 -4.74
N THR A 28 -6.52 -3.09 -6.00
CA THR A 28 -5.61 -3.39 -7.11
C THR A 28 -5.09 -2.10 -7.73
N ILE A 29 -3.80 -2.06 -8.06
CA ILE A 29 -3.18 -0.96 -8.76
C ILE A 29 -2.39 -1.50 -9.96
N LEU A 30 -2.79 -1.13 -11.17
CA LEU A 30 -1.97 -1.32 -12.38
C LEU A 30 -1.37 -2.74 -12.50
N GLY A 31 -2.16 -3.77 -12.15
CA GLY A 31 -1.77 -5.18 -12.18
C GLY A 31 -1.25 -5.76 -10.85
N ALA A 32 -0.91 -4.94 -9.86
CA ALA A 32 -0.61 -5.39 -8.51
C ALA A 32 -1.92 -5.56 -7.71
N ALA A 33 -2.33 -6.81 -7.50
CA ALA A 33 -3.48 -7.16 -6.65
C ALA A 33 -3.09 -7.20 -5.16
N ASP A 34 -4.07 -7.35 -4.26
CA ASP A 34 -3.84 -7.51 -2.82
C ASP A 34 -3.04 -6.37 -2.13
N VAL A 35 -3.06 -5.17 -2.71
CA VAL A 35 -2.45 -3.96 -2.11
C VAL A 35 -3.34 -3.45 -0.98
N GLN A 36 -2.73 -2.95 0.10
CA GLN A 36 -3.46 -2.52 1.29
C GLN A 36 -2.72 -1.42 2.05
N LEU A 37 -3.46 -0.51 2.69
CA LEU A 37 -2.90 0.49 3.60
C LEU A 37 -3.07 0.04 5.05
N GLU A 38 -2.00 0.16 5.82
CA GLU A 38 -1.96 -0.12 7.26
C GLU A 38 -1.69 1.17 8.02
N PHE A 39 -2.64 1.58 8.86
CA PHE A 39 -2.58 2.86 9.56
C PHE A 39 -2.66 2.67 11.08
N PHE A 40 -1.68 3.22 11.81
CA PHE A 40 -1.66 3.20 13.27
C PHE A 40 -1.93 4.61 13.80
N PRO A 41 -3.16 4.93 14.24
CA PRO A 41 -3.49 6.27 14.72
C PRO A 41 -2.69 6.67 15.96
N GLN A 42 -2.40 5.73 16.85
CA GLN A 42 -1.59 5.96 18.05
C GLN A 42 -0.10 5.59 17.86
N GLY A 43 0.33 5.41 16.61
CA GLY A 43 1.66 4.92 16.26
C GLY A 43 1.88 3.45 16.63
N ARG A 44 3.11 2.99 16.38
CA ARG A 44 3.61 1.65 16.72
C ARG A 44 4.81 1.75 17.67
N ASP A 45 5.41 0.62 18.04
CA ASP A 45 6.51 0.57 19.01
C ASP A 45 7.67 1.47 18.59
N SER A 46 8.02 1.49 17.31
CA SER A 46 9.08 2.36 16.78
C SER A 46 8.66 3.81 16.47
N THR A 47 7.44 4.23 16.83
CA THR A 47 7.03 5.65 16.77
C THR A 47 7.64 6.41 17.93
N ALA A 48 8.68 7.20 17.68
CA ALA A 48 9.43 7.91 18.70
C ALA A 48 8.65 9.10 19.29
N PHE A 49 7.82 9.77 18.48
CA PHE A 49 7.19 11.03 18.86
C PHE A 49 5.75 10.81 19.37
N PRO A 50 5.41 11.27 20.60
CA PRO A 50 4.05 11.25 21.09
C PRO A 50 3.09 12.00 20.15
N GLY A 51 1.91 11.42 19.90
CA GLY A 51 0.89 11.99 19.01
C GLY A 51 1.15 11.79 17.51
N PHE A 52 2.29 11.20 17.12
CA PHE A 52 2.51 10.83 15.73
C PHE A 52 1.81 9.52 15.38
N CYS A 53 1.24 9.47 14.17
CA CYS A 53 0.74 8.23 13.59
C CYS A 53 1.84 7.50 12.79
N ALA A 54 1.55 6.25 12.42
CA ALA A 54 2.34 5.50 11.45
C ALA A 54 1.48 5.04 10.28
N LEU A 55 2.07 4.95 9.09
CA LEU A 55 1.38 4.55 7.87
C LEU A 55 2.31 3.71 7.00
N PHE A 56 1.80 2.57 6.53
CA PHE A 56 2.51 1.63 5.68
C PHE A 56 1.66 1.18 4.50
N LEU A 57 2.35 0.87 3.40
CA LEU A 57 1.80 0.31 2.18
C LEU A 57 2.25 -1.14 2.05
N TRP A 58 1.27 -2.02 2.04
CA TRP A 58 1.46 -3.44 1.82
C TRP A 58 1.20 -3.77 0.36
N CYS A 59 2.19 -4.35 -0.31
CA CYS A 59 2.08 -4.83 -1.68
C CYS A 59 2.48 -6.31 -1.77
N PRO A 60 2.01 -7.05 -2.79
CA PRO A 60 2.45 -8.41 -3.05
C PRO A 60 3.90 -8.45 -3.56
N ALA A 61 4.46 -9.65 -3.62
CA ALA A 61 5.76 -9.90 -4.23
C ALA A 61 5.79 -9.51 -5.73
N GLY A 62 6.97 -9.18 -6.25
CA GLY A 62 7.18 -8.87 -7.67
C GLY A 62 6.84 -7.44 -8.06
N VAL A 63 6.54 -6.56 -7.10
CA VAL A 63 6.23 -5.15 -7.34
C VAL A 63 7.46 -4.29 -7.01
N GLN A 64 7.76 -3.34 -7.89
CA GLN A 64 8.67 -2.22 -7.60
C GLN A 64 7.87 -0.93 -7.79
N MET A 65 7.92 -0.02 -6.82
CA MET A 65 7.05 1.14 -6.85
C MET A 65 7.72 2.37 -6.25
N LYS A 66 7.57 3.48 -6.96
CA LYS A 66 7.83 4.82 -6.44
C LYS A 66 6.52 5.49 -6.11
N TYR A 67 6.33 5.90 -4.87
CA TYR A 67 5.05 6.38 -4.37
C TYR A 67 5.20 7.46 -3.29
N ARG A 68 4.09 8.07 -2.92
CA ARG A 68 4.01 9.03 -1.82
C ARG A 68 2.77 8.77 -0.99
N LEU A 69 2.96 8.61 0.31
CA LEU A 69 1.90 8.44 1.28
C LEU A 69 1.36 9.79 1.79
N GLN A 70 0.12 9.78 2.24
CA GLN A 70 -0.59 10.96 2.75
C GLN A 70 -1.45 10.63 3.97
N VAL A 71 -1.43 11.53 4.95
CA VAL A 71 -2.39 11.58 6.08
C VAL A 71 -2.95 13.00 6.18
N GLY A 72 -4.26 13.14 5.99
CA GLY A 72 -4.97 14.41 5.86
C GLY A 72 -4.31 15.33 4.85
N LYS A 73 -3.66 16.41 5.32
CA LYS A 73 -2.98 17.40 4.47
C LYS A 73 -1.46 17.19 4.36
N HIS A 74 -0.91 16.24 5.13
CA HIS A 74 0.52 15.97 5.13
C HIS A 74 0.88 14.90 4.10
N PHE A 75 1.92 15.16 3.34
CA PHE A 75 2.53 14.21 2.40
C PHE A 75 3.96 13.92 2.84
N ALA A 76 4.33 12.65 2.84
CA ALA A 76 5.73 12.27 2.99
C ALA A 76 6.54 12.67 1.73
N ALA A 77 7.87 12.60 1.84
CA ALA A 77 8.70 12.54 0.64
C ALA A 77 8.37 11.26 -0.16
N PRO A 78 8.61 11.23 -1.48
CA PRO A 78 8.45 10.00 -2.24
C PRO A 78 9.39 8.89 -1.73
N ASP A 79 8.84 7.70 -1.55
CA ASP A 79 9.58 6.46 -1.27
C ASP A 79 9.72 5.65 -2.57
N GLU A 80 10.73 4.78 -2.60
CA GLU A 80 10.97 3.83 -3.69
C GLU A 80 11.32 2.47 -3.10
N ASP A 81 10.40 1.50 -3.24
CA ASP A 81 10.50 0.20 -2.61
C ASP A 81 10.34 -0.95 -3.61
N SER A 82 11.03 -2.05 -3.31
CA SER A 82 10.90 -3.33 -4.01
C SER A 82 10.32 -4.37 -3.05
N TYR A 83 9.26 -5.04 -3.48
CA TYR A 83 8.54 -6.03 -2.70
C TYR A 83 8.91 -7.43 -3.20
N ASP A 84 9.84 -8.10 -2.53
CA ASP A 84 10.23 -9.48 -2.85
C ASP A 84 9.28 -10.52 -2.22
N MET A 85 8.50 -10.09 -1.23
CA MET A 85 7.43 -10.84 -0.59
C MET A 85 6.30 -9.87 -0.20
N ARG A 86 5.16 -10.39 0.25
CA ARG A 86 4.11 -9.52 0.78
C ARG A 86 4.56 -8.89 2.09
N MET A 87 4.82 -7.58 2.09
CA MET A 87 5.30 -6.84 3.26
C MET A 87 4.88 -5.37 3.22
N GLY A 88 4.90 -4.72 4.38
CA GLY A 88 4.58 -3.31 4.54
C GLY A 88 5.83 -2.41 4.53
N HIS A 89 5.84 -1.40 3.67
CA HIS A 89 6.85 -0.33 3.64
C HIS A 89 6.21 1.01 3.99
N GLY A 90 6.91 1.87 4.74
CA GLY A 90 6.37 3.15 5.19
C GLY A 90 7.05 3.69 6.44
N HIS A 91 6.36 4.57 7.17
CA HIS A 91 6.99 5.39 8.20
C HIS A 91 6.34 5.22 9.56
N SER A 92 7.16 4.93 10.57
CA SER A 92 6.72 4.87 11.98
C SER A 92 6.44 6.24 12.58
N ASN A 93 7.11 7.29 12.07
CA ASN A 93 6.96 8.66 12.53
C ASN A 93 6.42 9.51 11.36
N PHE A 94 5.15 9.30 11.00
CA PHE A 94 4.60 9.90 9.78
C PHE A 94 4.29 11.39 9.99
N CYS A 95 3.31 11.73 10.83
CA CYS A 95 2.99 13.11 11.17
C CYS A 95 2.22 13.21 12.50
N MET A 96 2.17 14.42 13.07
CA MET A 96 1.30 14.75 14.21
C MET A 96 -0.18 14.63 13.79
N LEU A 97 -0.86 13.60 14.32
CA LEU A 97 -2.16 13.17 13.79
C LEU A 97 -3.27 14.23 13.93
N GLU A 98 -3.36 14.89 15.09
CA GLU A 98 -4.48 15.80 15.42
C GLU A 98 -4.64 16.93 14.39
N ALA A 99 -3.53 17.42 13.83
CA ALA A 99 -3.53 18.51 12.85
C ALA A 99 -4.19 18.13 11.50
N HIS A 100 -4.45 16.84 11.27
CA HIS A 100 -4.87 16.31 9.99
C HIS A 100 -6.27 15.70 10.00
N VAL A 101 -6.87 15.52 11.18
CA VAL A 101 -8.27 15.09 11.32
C VAL A 101 -9.18 16.26 10.93
N ASN A 102 -10.14 15.99 10.03
CA ASN A 102 -11.19 16.97 9.74
C ASN A 102 -12.22 16.96 10.88
N LYS A 103 -12.21 18.02 11.69
CA LYS A 103 -13.11 18.16 12.85
C LYS A 103 -14.56 18.46 12.45
N GLU A 104 -14.81 19.01 11.26
CA GLU A 104 -16.16 19.32 10.80
C GLU A 104 -16.92 18.07 10.34
N THR A 105 -16.20 17.13 9.72
CA THR A 105 -16.79 15.90 9.17
C THR A 105 -16.44 14.64 9.98
N ASP A 106 -15.72 14.80 11.09
CA ASP A 106 -15.14 13.72 11.90
C ASP A 106 -14.48 12.62 11.03
N SER A 107 -13.57 13.03 10.14
CA SER A 107 -12.98 12.11 9.17
C SER A 107 -11.49 12.34 8.96
N LEU A 108 -10.76 11.29 8.61
CA LEU A 108 -9.37 11.37 8.20
C LEU A 108 -9.19 10.77 6.80
N LEU A 109 -8.56 11.53 5.89
CA LEU A 109 -8.15 11.03 4.59
C LEU A 109 -6.76 10.40 4.67
N ILE A 110 -6.62 9.19 4.14
CA ILE A 110 -5.35 8.54 3.89
C ILE A 110 -5.20 8.39 2.37
N GLY A 111 -4.03 8.73 1.85
CA GLY A 111 -3.79 8.76 0.41
C GLY A 111 -2.52 8.03 0.01
N LEU A 112 -2.53 7.53 -1.22
CA LEU A 112 -1.39 6.96 -1.92
C LEU A 112 -1.32 7.56 -3.33
N ASP A 113 -0.28 8.34 -3.59
CA ASP A 113 0.07 8.81 -4.91
C ASP A 113 1.13 7.88 -5.50
N ILE A 114 0.92 7.42 -6.72
CA ILE A 114 1.76 6.43 -7.39
C ILE A 114 2.47 7.17 -8.51
N LEU A 115 3.78 7.19 -8.44
CA LEU A 115 4.63 7.96 -9.35
C LEU A 115 5.18 7.05 -10.44
N GLU A 116 5.61 5.85 -10.07
CA GLU A 116 6.05 4.80 -10.99
C GLU A 116 5.70 3.43 -10.39
N ILE A 117 5.31 2.45 -11.20
CA ILE A 117 5.12 1.07 -10.77
C ILE A 117 5.60 0.11 -11.86
N ARG A 118 6.26 -0.96 -11.45
CA ARG A 118 6.64 -2.09 -12.28
C ARG A 118 6.19 -3.37 -11.60
N VAL A 119 5.41 -4.17 -12.31
CA VAL A 119 4.93 -5.46 -11.82
C VAL A 119 5.58 -6.56 -12.66
N ARG A 120 6.34 -7.43 -12.01
CA ARG A 120 6.83 -8.66 -12.64
C ARG A 120 5.71 -9.68 -12.61
N MET A 121 5.11 -9.91 -13.77
CA MET A 121 4.24 -11.06 -13.96
C MET A 121 5.14 -12.28 -14.17
N GLU A 122 5.18 -13.20 -13.20
CA GLU A 122 5.60 -14.56 -13.50
C GLU A 122 4.58 -15.14 -14.48
N PRO A 123 5.00 -15.75 -15.61
CA PRO A 123 4.05 -16.38 -16.52
C PRO A 123 3.30 -17.48 -15.77
N GLU A 124 1.96 -17.43 -15.79
CA GLU A 124 1.12 -18.50 -15.26
C GLU A 124 1.63 -19.85 -15.78
N PRO A 125 1.90 -20.84 -14.91
CA PRO A 125 2.33 -22.17 -15.34
C PRO A 125 1.18 -22.84 -16.10
N GLY A 126 1.12 -22.58 -17.41
CA GLY A 126 -0.01 -23.00 -18.23
C GLY A 126 -0.03 -22.40 -19.63
N LEU A 127 0.57 -21.23 -19.87
CA LEU A 127 0.60 -20.66 -21.22
C LEU A 127 1.69 -21.34 -22.07
N ARG A 128 1.35 -22.49 -22.66
CA ARG A 128 2.17 -23.16 -23.67
C ARG A 128 1.84 -22.59 -25.05
N LEU A 129 2.79 -21.88 -25.65
CA LEU A 129 2.73 -21.49 -27.05
C LEU A 129 3.00 -22.74 -27.91
N PHE A 130 1.96 -23.30 -28.52
CA PHE A 130 2.13 -24.29 -29.58
C PHE A 130 2.25 -23.56 -30.91
N ASN A 131 3.47 -23.53 -31.48
CA ASN A 131 3.67 -23.07 -32.84
C ASN A 131 3.29 -24.22 -33.80
N HIS A 132 2.16 -24.08 -34.50
CA HIS A 132 1.75 -25.01 -35.57
C HIS A 132 2.37 -24.64 -36.93
N GLY A 133 3.45 -23.86 -36.94
CA GLY A 133 4.21 -23.59 -38.16
C GLY A 133 4.74 -24.88 -38.80
N PRO A 134 4.70 -25.00 -40.14
CA PRO A 134 5.08 -26.22 -40.88
C PRO A 134 6.54 -26.67 -40.65
N GLU A 135 7.38 -25.83 -40.04
CA GLU A 135 8.77 -26.12 -39.68
C GLU A 135 8.91 -27.12 -38.52
N ALA A 136 7.85 -27.34 -37.72
CA ALA A 136 7.89 -28.27 -36.57
C ALA A 136 7.77 -29.76 -36.96
N ALA A 137 7.57 -30.08 -38.25
CA ALA A 137 7.32 -31.45 -38.72
C ALA A 137 8.58 -32.18 -39.24
N VAL A 138 9.79 -31.62 -39.09
CA VAL A 138 11.03 -32.26 -39.56
C VAL A 138 11.88 -32.72 -38.38
N ALA A 139 11.50 -33.85 -37.79
CA ALA A 139 12.42 -34.68 -37.02
C ALA A 139 11.89 -36.12 -36.98
N ARG A 140 12.37 -36.96 -37.91
CA ARG A 140 12.69 -38.38 -37.75
C ARG A 140 12.90 -39.02 -39.13
N GLU A 141 14.16 -39.12 -39.54
CA GLU A 141 14.71 -40.30 -40.22
C GLU A 141 15.89 -40.80 -39.39
#